data_AF-A0A954ZD19-F1
#
_entry.id   AF-A0A954ZD19-F1
#
_cell.length_a   1.000
_cell.length_b   1.000
_cell.length_c   1.000
_cell.angle_alpha   90.00
_cell.angle_beta   90.00
_cell.angle_gamma   90.00
#
_symmetry.space_group_name_H-M   'P 1'
#
loop_
_entity.id
_entity.type
_entity.pdbx_description
1 polymer ?
#
loop_
_entity_poly.entity_id
_entity_poly.type
_entity_poly.pdbx_seq_one_letter_code
_entity_poly.pdbx_strand_id
1 'polypeptide(L)'
;MQQKHFWGAICALPLAFVFCLGTPLPGQTIQLPVYRVFGTSTTISVPDQGSVATGHIARQRAARQTPGLPVVGRIPGAGPLFADRSLDTVVPWAHTSVSATIIDLHEMDRAVLAEAKRNRGNKAEANSELQAQAAALTAQVRRERPSKSGRQSARRVRCESSEHTADRVIVVDPEQLIRLGREAKRRGDYQLAKAYFEVSAQVSTALKP
;
A
#
# COMPACT_ATOMS: atom_id res chain seq x y z
N MET A 1 31.26 81.41 54.67
CA MET A 1 32.52 81.39 53.87
C MET A 1 33.28 80.16 54.34
N GLN A 2 33.66 79.15 53.58
CA GLN A 2 33.99 79.04 52.16
C GLN A 2 33.86 77.56 51.74
N GLN A 3 33.22 77.29 50.60
CA GLN A 3 33.36 76.04 49.84
C GLN A 3 34.83 75.86 49.40
N LYS A 4 35.26 74.60 49.22
CA LYS A 4 36.15 74.20 48.12
C LYS A 4 35.98 72.71 47.81
N HIS A 5 35.49 72.46 46.59
CA HIS A 5 35.47 71.19 45.88
C HIS A 5 36.88 70.83 45.37
N PHE A 6 37.21 69.53 45.33
CA PHE A 6 38.16 68.90 44.39
C PHE A 6 37.87 67.38 44.45
N TRP A 7 37.07 66.79 43.55
CA TRP A 7 37.44 66.28 42.22
C TRP A 7 38.66 65.34 42.25
N GLY A 8 38.40 64.03 42.11
CA GLY A 8 39.43 63.00 42.06
C GLY A 8 38.87 61.64 41.64
N ALA A 9 38.95 61.38 40.33
CA ALA A 9 39.07 60.07 39.68
C ALA A 9 37.93 59.05 39.84
N ILE A 10 37.06 59.07 38.82
CA ILE A 10 36.56 57.86 38.15
C ILE A 10 37.75 56.93 37.89
N CYS A 11 37.79 55.76 38.53
CA CYS A 11 38.58 54.64 38.08
C CYS A 11 37.69 53.40 38.13
N ALA A 12 37.33 52.96 36.92
CA ALA A 12 36.56 51.78 36.63
C ALA A 12 37.25 50.53 37.20
N LEU A 13 36.60 49.88 38.16
CA LEU A 13 36.88 48.48 38.48
C LEU A 13 35.95 47.64 37.59
N PRO A 14 36.49 46.88 36.61
CA PRO A 14 35.65 45.95 35.87
C PRO A 14 35.23 44.85 36.83
N LEU A 15 33.91 44.75 36.96
CA LEU A 15 33.13 43.67 37.52
C LEU A 15 33.49 42.38 36.76
N ALA A 16 34.56 41.71 37.18
CA ALA A 16 34.89 40.35 36.74
C ALA A 16 33.94 39.37 37.44
N PHE A 17 32.65 39.47 37.11
CA PHE A 17 31.70 38.42 37.36
C PHE A 17 32.07 37.28 36.40
N VAL A 18 32.91 36.37 36.90
CA VAL A 18 33.26 35.13 36.22
C VAL A 18 31.97 34.32 36.09
N PHE A 19 31.29 34.55 34.97
CA PHE A 19 30.18 33.74 34.52
C PHE A 19 30.79 32.41 34.11
N CYS A 20 30.84 31.48 35.06
CA CYS A 20 31.21 30.10 34.82
C CYS A 20 30.11 29.50 33.92
N LEU A 21 30.28 29.62 32.61
CA LEU A 21 29.52 28.89 31.60
C LEU A 21 29.88 27.42 31.76
N GLY A 22 29.20 26.73 32.68
CA GLY A 22 29.13 25.29 32.66
C GLY A 22 28.53 24.88 31.33
N THR A 23 29.36 24.38 30.42
CA THR A 23 28.89 23.76 29.19
C THR A 23 28.00 22.58 29.59
N PRO A 24 26.70 22.58 29.26
CA PRO A 24 25.88 21.41 29.53
C PRO A 24 26.48 20.26 28.71
N LEU A 25 26.97 19.23 29.41
CA LEU A 25 27.33 17.96 28.80
C LEU A 25 26.15 17.51 27.92
N PRO A 26 26.37 17.07 26.67
CA PRO A 26 25.28 16.61 25.83
C PRO A 26 24.64 15.39 26.50
N GLY A 27 23.51 15.61 27.17
CA GLY A 27 22.73 14.55 27.78
C GLY A 27 22.24 13.63 26.68
N GLN A 28 22.79 12.43 26.61
CA GLN A 28 22.37 11.41 25.65
C GLN A 28 20.99 10.92 26.07
N THR A 29 19.93 11.40 25.41
CA THR A 29 18.58 10.89 25.63
C THR A 29 18.43 9.58 24.85
N ILE A 30 18.40 8.46 25.56
CA ILE A 30 18.01 7.18 24.97
C ILE A 30 16.51 7.26 24.73
N GLN A 31 16.11 7.47 23.47
CA GLN A 31 14.71 7.47 23.09
C GLN A 31 14.19 6.03 23.07
N LEU A 32 13.56 5.63 24.16
CA LEU A 32 12.82 4.38 24.20
C LEU A 32 11.44 4.57 23.54
N PRO A 33 10.93 3.58 22.80
CA PRO A 33 9.59 3.63 22.25
C PRO A 33 8.56 3.68 23.37
N VAL A 34 7.66 4.67 23.33
CA VAL A 34 6.54 4.80 24.26
C VAL A 34 5.31 4.19 23.62
N TYR A 35 4.87 3.04 24.14
CA TYR A 35 3.62 2.41 23.71
C TYR A 35 2.45 2.91 24.55
N ARG A 36 1.33 3.23 23.88
CA ARG A 36 0.04 3.52 24.53
C ARG A 36 -0.96 2.48 24.05
N VAL A 37 -1.30 1.55 24.94
CA VAL A 37 -2.26 0.47 24.63
C VAL A 37 -3.54 0.74 25.40
N PHE A 38 -4.66 0.67 24.68
CA PHE A 38 -5.99 0.59 25.26
C PHE A 38 -6.61 -0.73 24.79
N GLY A 39 -7.15 -1.51 25.72
CA GLY A 39 -7.78 -2.79 25.43
C GLY A 39 -8.97 -3.01 26.35
N THR A 40 -9.99 -3.69 25.83
CA THR A 40 -11.19 -4.08 26.56
C THR A 40 -11.29 -5.60 26.51
N SER A 41 -11.35 -6.26 27.66
CA SER A 41 -11.50 -7.71 27.78
C SER A 41 -12.82 -8.02 28.49
N THR A 42 -13.86 -8.30 27.72
CA THR A 42 -15.22 -8.52 28.22
C THR A 42 -15.88 -9.61 27.40
N THR A 43 -16.68 -10.45 28.06
CA THR A 43 -17.53 -11.44 27.40
C THR A 43 -18.92 -10.83 27.20
N ILE A 44 -19.40 -10.82 25.96
CA ILE A 44 -20.72 -10.27 25.60
C ILE A 44 -21.48 -11.27 24.73
N SER A 45 -22.80 -11.32 24.88
CA SER A 45 -23.69 -12.01 23.95
C SER A 45 -24.17 -10.98 22.92
N VAL A 46 -23.89 -11.25 21.64
CA VAL A 46 -24.27 -10.39 20.51
C VAL A 46 -25.32 -11.15 19.70
N PRO A 47 -26.44 -10.53 19.30
CA PRO A 47 -27.39 -11.17 18.42
C PRO A 47 -26.76 -11.46 17.06
N ASP A 48 -27.29 -12.45 16.34
CA ASP A 48 -26.81 -12.71 14.98
C ASP A 48 -27.09 -11.49 14.09
N GLN A 49 -26.08 -11.04 13.36
CA GLN A 49 -26.04 -9.76 12.63
C GLN A 49 -26.18 -8.50 13.51
N GLY A 50 -26.04 -8.66 14.82
CA GLY A 50 -26.03 -7.58 15.79
C GLY A 50 -24.66 -6.92 15.92
N SER A 51 -24.67 -5.70 16.40
CA SER A 51 -23.48 -5.03 16.92
C SER A 51 -23.74 -4.53 18.34
N VAL A 52 -22.71 -4.63 19.19
CA VAL A 52 -22.76 -4.14 20.57
C VAL A 52 -21.53 -3.27 20.82
N ALA A 53 -21.74 -2.12 21.45
CA ALA A 53 -20.67 -1.28 21.94
C ALA A 53 -20.07 -1.90 23.22
N THR A 54 -18.79 -2.24 23.16
CA THR A 54 -18.08 -2.93 24.25
C THR A 54 -17.46 -1.93 25.23
N GLY A 55 -17.15 -0.72 24.77
CA GLY A 55 -16.62 0.33 25.64
C GLY A 55 -16.26 1.59 24.88
N HIS A 56 -16.03 2.67 25.63
CA HIS A 56 -15.48 3.90 25.10
C HIS A 56 -14.63 4.62 26.15
N ILE A 57 -13.70 5.43 25.68
CA ILE A 57 -12.93 6.38 26.48
C ILE A 57 -13.12 7.75 25.85
N ALA A 58 -13.67 8.68 26.62
CA ALA A 58 -13.65 10.10 26.30
C ALA A 58 -12.83 10.81 27.38
N ARG A 59 -11.79 11.54 26.99
CA ARG A 59 -11.08 12.43 27.92
C ARG A 59 -11.02 13.82 27.30
N GLN A 60 -10.91 14.82 28.17
CA GLN A 60 -10.72 16.20 27.77
C GLN A 60 -9.64 16.80 28.66
N ARG A 61 -8.66 17.46 28.05
CA ARG A 61 -7.67 18.29 28.72
C ARG A 61 -7.72 19.68 28.13
N ALA A 62 -7.86 20.68 28.98
CA ALA A 62 -7.65 22.08 28.62
C ALA A 62 -6.48 22.60 29.45
N ALA A 63 -5.48 23.18 28.79
CA ALA A 63 -4.38 23.85 29.44
C ALA A 63 -4.34 25.30 28.94
N ARG A 64 -4.21 26.24 29.88
CA ARG A 64 -4.03 27.65 29.57
C ARG A 64 -2.72 28.09 30.21
N GLN A 65 -1.79 28.57 29.40
CA GLN A 65 -0.61 29.26 29.91
C GLN A 65 -0.67 30.72 29.48
N THR A 66 -0.23 31.60 30.36
CA THR A 66 -0.18 33.04 30.07
C THR A 66 1.17 33.58 30.49
N PRO A 67 2.24 33.28 29.74
CA PRO A 67 3.54 33.92 29.93
C PRO A 67 3.45 35.42 29.59
N GLY A 68 3.81 36.29 30.51
CA GLY A 68 3.77 37.74 30.31
C GLY A 68 4.11 38.53 31.57
N LEU A 69 4.16 39.86 31.46
CA LEU A 69 4.40 40.71 32.63
C LEU A 69 3.22 40.61 33.62
N PRO A 70 3.48 40.30 34.91
CA PRO A 70 2.43 39.95 35.88
C PRO A 70 1.40 41.07 36.15
N VAL A 71 1.76 42.32 35.84
CA VAL A 71 0.91 43.50 36.07
C VAL A 71 0.34 44.08 34.76
N VAL A 72 1.17 44.25 33.73
CA VAL A 72 0.77 44.89 32.46
C VAL A 72 -0.04 43.95 31.56
N GLY A 73 0.26 42.64 31.60
CA GLY A 73 -0.41 41.63 30.77
C GLY A 73 -1.88 41.34 31.16
N ARG A 74 -2.34 41.88 32.30
CA ARG A 74 -3.71 41.71 32.83
C ARG A 74 -4.64 42.90 32.54
N ILE A 75 -4.13 43.97 31.94
CA ILE A 75 -4.93 45.15 31.62
C ILE A 75 -5.98 44.78 30.55
N PRO A 76 -7.29 45.00 30.79
CA PRO A 76 -8.29 44.77 29.75
C PRO A 76 -8.05 45.72 28.57
N GLY A 77 -8.12 45.20 27.34
CA GLY A 77 -7.89 45.97 26.11
C GLY A 77 -6.41 46.08 25.67
N ALA A 78 -5.46 46.29 26.59
CA ALA A 78 -4.03 46.39 26.26
C ALA A 78 -3.20 45.14 26.62
N GLY A 79 -3.69 44.31 27.54
CA GLY A 79 -3.03 43.10 28.04
C GLY A 79 -2.64 42.05 26.99
N PRO A 80 -3.41 41.83 25.89
CA PRO A 80 -2.98 40.94 24.81
C PRO A 80 -1.68 41.35 24.11
N LEU A 81 -1.25 42.61 24.24
CA LEU A 81 0.00 43.11 23.65
C LEU A 81 1.23 42.81 24.53
N PHE A 82 1.01 42.48 25.81
CA PHE A 82 2.07 42.29 26.82
C PHE A 82 1.99 40.94 27.54
N ALA A 83 1.08 40.07 27.10
CA ALA A 83 0.96 38.70 27.55
C ALA A 83 0.76 37.79 26.34
N ASP A 84 1.67 36.83 26.21
CA ASP A 84 1.48 35.71 25.32
C ASP A 84 0.51 34.72 26.00
N ARG A 85 -0.43 34.18 25.22
CA ARG A 85 -1.50 33.32 25.72
C ARG A 85 -1.48 32.05 24.90
N SER A 86 -1.10 30.94 25.52
CA SER A 86 -1.31 29.63 24.93
C SER A 86 -2.57 29.00 25.52
N LEU A 87 -3.42 28.49 24.63
CA LEU A 87 -4.57 27.67 24.98
C LEU A 87 -4.41 26.36 24.22
N ASP A 88 -4.30 25.27 24.97
CA ASP A 88 -4.27 23.92 24.45
C ASP A 88 -5.55 23.19 24.88
N THR A 89 -6.21 22.53 23.94
CA THR A 89 -7.41 21.73 24.18
C THR A 89 -7.27 20.41 23.45
N VAL A 90 -7.18 19.33 24.21
CA VAL A 90 -7.02 17.97 23.71
C VAL A 90 -8.23 17.15 24.13
N VAL A 91 -9.01 16.68 23.16
CA VAL A 91 -10.21 15.87 23.39
C VAL A 91 -10.03 14.48 22.75
N PRO A 92 -9.29 13.56 23.37
CA PRO A 92 -9.19 12.20 22.84
C PRO A 92 -10.49 11.42 23.06
N TRP A 93 -10.97 10.79 22.00
CA TRP A 93 -12.05 9.82 22.03
C TRP A 93 -11.59 8.48 21.47
N ALA A 94 -12.09 7.39 22.01
CA ALA A 94 -11.92 6.05 21.49
C ALA A 94 -13.17 5.24 21.82
N HIS A 95 -13.63 4.41 20.89
CA HIS A 95 -14.73 3.48 21.14
C HIS A 95 -14.38 2.10 20.58
N THR A 96 -14.99 1.08 21.16
CA THR A 96 -14.82 -0.31 20.73
C THR A 96 -16.20 -0.92 20.58
N SER A 97 -16.42 -1.54 19.43
CA SER A 97 -17.65 -2.26 19.10
C SER A 97 -17.29 -3.63 18.56
N VAL A 98 -18.18 -4.59 18.79
CA VAL A 98 -18.07 -5.95 18.29
C VAL A 98 -19.33 -6.24 17.49
N SER A 99 -19.13 -6.77 16.29
CA SER A 99 -20.20 -7.27 15.43
C SER A 99 -20.01 -8.77 15.25
N ALA A 100 -21.10 -9.53 15.27
CA ALA A 100 -21.08 -10.96 15.06
C ALA A 100 -22.02 -11.32 13.90
N THR A 101 -21.53 -12.15 13.00
CA THR A 101 -22.32 -12.73 11.91
C THR A 101 -22.07 -14.23 11.91
N ILE A 102 -23.13 -15.02 12.05
CA ILE A 102 -23.07 -16.47 11.94
C ILE A 102 -23.18 -16.83 10.45
N ILE A 103 -22.26 -17.67 9.99
CA ILE A 103 -22.23 -18.12 8.59
C ILE A 103 -22.69 -19.57 8.54
N ASP A 104 -23.86 -19.82 7.93
CA ASP A 104 -24.29 -21.18 7.58
C ASP A 104 -23.61 -21.63 6.28
N LEU A 105 -22.59 -22.48 6.44
CA LEU A 105 -21.83 -23.02 5.31
C LEU A 105 -22.64 -23.96 4.44
N HIS A 106 -23.64 -24.67 4.99
CA HIS A 106 -24.42 -25.64 4.23
C HIS A 106 -25.40 -24.96 3.28
N GLU A 107 -26.04 -23.89 3.72
CA GLU A 107 -26.91 -23.10 2.84
C GLU A 107 -26.08 -22.38 1.76
N MET A 108 -24.94 -21.81 2.15
CA MET A 108 -24.04 -21.14 1.21
C MET A 108 -23.49 -22.11 0.16
N ASP A 109 -23.06 -23.30 0.56
CA ASP A 109 -22.59 -24.33 -0.38
C ASP A 109 -23.71 -24.77 -1.33
N ARG A 110 -24.95 -24.91 -0.85
CA ARG A 110 -26.10 -25.22 -1.72
C ARG A 110 -26.34 -24.11 -2.73
N ALA A 111 -26.26 -22.85 -2.31
CA ALA A 111 -26.43 -21.70 -3.20
C ALA A 111 -25.32 -21.65 -4.25
N VAL A 112 -24.05 -21.80 -3.83
CA VAL A 112 -22.88 -21.82 -4.72
C VAL A 112 -22.95 -22.99 -5.71
N LEU A 113 -23.35 -24.18 -5.24
CA LEU A 113 -23.51 -25.35 -6.12
C LEU A 113 -24.69 -25.18 -7.09
N ALA A 114 -25.80 -24.57 -6.67
CA ALA A 114 -26.92 -24.27 -7.54
C ALA A 114 -26.52 -23.27 -8.63
N GLU A 115 -25.77 -22.23 -8.27
CA GLU A 115 -25.23 -21.26 -9.21
C GLU A 115 -24.21 -21.91 -10.16
N ALA A 116 -23.30 -22.73 -9.64
CA ALA A 116 -22.33 -23.47 -10.46
C ALA A 116 -23.02 -24.41 -11.46
N LYS A 117 -24.13 -25.06 -11.08
CA LYS A 117 -24.95 -25.86 -11.99
C LYS A 117 -25.57 -25.01 -13.10
N ARG A 118 -26.14 -23.84 -12.78
CA ARG A 118 -26.67 -22.90 -13.77
C ARG A 118 -25.59 -22.43 -14.74
N ASN A 119 -24.43 -22.04 -14.20
CA ASN A 119 -23.29 -21.58 -15.00
C ASN A 119 -22.69 -22.69 -15.87
N ARG A 120 -22.70 -23.96 -15.42
CA ARG A 120 -22.30 -25.10 -16.25
C ARG A 120 -23.25 -25.32 -17.42
N GLY A 121 -24.56 -25.15 -17.22
CA GLY A 121 -25.56 -25.20 -18.30
C GLY A 121 -25.28 -24.17 -19.39
N ASN A 122 -25.18 -22.89 -18.99
CA ASN A 122 -24.91 -21.79 -19.92
C ASN A 122 -23.57 -21.97 -20.66
N LYS A 123 -22.52 -22.45 -19.98
CA LYS A 123 -21.22 -22.73 -20.60
C LYS A 123 -21.27 -23.92 -21.56
N ALA A 124 -22.05 -24.95 -21.25
CA ALA A 124 -22.22 -26.10 -22.14
C ALA A 124 -22.95 -25.70 -23.43
N GLU A 125 -23.99 -24.87 -23.33
CA GLU A 125 -24.70 -24.29 -24.47
C GLU A 125 -23.75 -23.43 -25.32
N ALA A 126 -23.03 -22.48 -24.71
CA ALA A 126 -22.04 -21.66 -25.42
C ALA A 126 -20.94 -22.50 -26.09
N ASN A 127 -20.47 -23.56 -25.44
CA ASN A 127 -19.49 -24.48 -26.04
C ASN A 127 -20.07 -25.28 -27.21
N SER A 128 -21.34 -25.65 -27.17
CA SER A 128 -22.02 -26.35 -28.27
C SER A 128 -22.19 -25.45 -29.50
N GLU A 129 -22.50 -24.18 -29.29
CA GLU A 129 -22.57 -23.18 -30.36
C GLU A 129 -21.21 -22.90 -30.98
N LEU A 130 -20.17 -22.75 -30.14
CA LEU A 130 -18.79 -22.60 -30.60
C LEU A 130 -18.31 -23.83 -31.40
N GLN A 131 -18.68 -25.04 -30.98
CA GLN A 131 -18.36 -26.27 -31.72
C GLN A 131 -19.11 -26.32 -33.07
N ALA A 132 -20.38 -25.90 -33.11
CA ALA A 132 -21.15 -25.82 -34.35
C ALA A 132 -20.54 -24.80 -35.32
N GLN A 133 -20.14 -23.62 -34.83
CA GLN A 133 -19.44 -22.61 -35.63
C GLN A 133 -18.08 -23.11 -36.12
N ALA A 134 -17.29 -23.74 -35.25
CA ALA A 134 -15.99 -24.32 -35.63
C ALA A 134 -16.15 -25.41 -36.70
N ALA A 135 -17.17 -26.26 -36.59
CA ALA A 135 -17.50 -27.26 -37.60
C ALA A 135 -17.92 -26.62 -38.92
N ALA A 136 -18.73 -25.55 -38.89
CA ALA A 136 -19.13 -24.80 -40.08
C ALA A 136 -17.94 -24.13 -40.79
N LEU A 137 -17.06 -23.48 -40.03
CA LEU A 137 -15.80 -22.90 -40.52
C LEU A 137 -14.92 -23.98 -41.14
N THR A 138 -14.76 -25.13 -40.47
CA THR A 138 -13.98 -26.26 -41.00
C THR A 138 -14.58 -26.80 -42.31
N ALA A 139 -15.92 -26.82 -42.43
CA ALA A 139 -16.60 -27.23 -43.66
C ALA A 139 -16.41 -26.21 -44.81
N GLN A 140 -16.41 -24.91 -44.51
CA GLN A 140 -16.12 -23.85 -45.49
C GLN A 140 -14.69 -23.95 -46.01
N VAL A 141 -13.70 -24.02 -45.13
CA VAL A 141 -12.28 -24.20 -45.50
C VAL A 141 -12.07 -25.48 -46.32
N ARG A 142 -12.79 -26.56 -46.01
CA ARG A 142 -12.74 -27.81 -46.80
C ARG A 142 -13.33 -27.65 -48.20
N ARG A 143 -14.33 -26.80 -48.40
CA ARG A 143 -14.92 -26.49 -49.72
C ARG A 143 -13.99 -25.62 -50.57
N GLU A 144 -13.23 -24.73 -49.94
CA GLU A 144 -12.21 -23.89 -50.61
C GLU A 144 -10.92 -24.65 -50.95
N ARG A 145 -10.92 -25.99 -50.93
CA ARG A 145 -9.76 -26.79 -51.32
C ARG A 145 -9.25 -26.34 -52.69
N PRO A 146 -7.98 -25.95 -52.81
CA PRO A 146 -7.45 -25.48 -54.08
C PRO A 146 -7.52 -26.59 -55.12
N SER A 147 -7.75 -26.16 -56.36
CA SER A 147 -7.69 -26.99 -57.57
C SER A 147 -6.37 -27.76 -57.63
N LYS A 148 -6.30 -28.80 -58.48
CA LYS A 148 -5.21 -29.79 -58.49
C LYS A 148 -3.78 -29.19 -58.52
N SER A 149 -3.60 -27.96 -59.00
CA SER A 149 -2.31 -27.25 -58.98
C SER A 149 -1.87 -26.77 -57.58
N GLY A 150 -2.80 -26.32 -56.72
CA GLY A 150 -2.47 -25.84 -55.37
C GLY A 150 -2.25 -26.95 -54.33
N ARG A 151 -2.65 -28.19 -54.64
CA ARG A 151 -2.33 -29.35 -53.79
C ARG A 151 -0.84 -29.71 -53.83
N GLN A 152 -0.16 -29.48 -54.95
CA GLN A 152 1.26 -29.76 -55.07
C GLN A 152 2.11 -28.71 -54.33
N SER A 153 1.72 -27.43 -54.36
CA SER A 153 2.40 -26.37 -53.61
C SER A 153 2.17 -26.50 -52.10
N ALA A 154 0.95 -26.78 -51.63
CA ALA A 154 0.68 -26.98 -50.20
C ALA A 154 1.36 -28.24 -49.62
N ARG A 155 1.52 -29.30 -50.41
CA ARG A 155 2.27 -30.50 -50.01
C ARG A 155 3.77 -30.21 -49.94
N ARG A 156 4.31 -29.40 -50.87
CA ARG A 156 5.69 -28.89 -50.81
C ARG A 156 5.93 -28.05 -49.57
N VAL A 157 5.06 -27.07 -49.28
CA VAL A 157 5.17 -26.21 -48.08
C VAL A 157 5.03 -27.02 -46.80
N ARG A 158 4.15 -28.04 -46.76
CA ARG A 158 4.02 -28.91 -45.57
C ARG A 158 5.23 -29.83 -45.38
N CYS A 159 5.83 -30.34 -46.46
CA CYS A 159 7.08 -31.12 -46.40
C CYS A 159 8.28 -30.24 -45.99
N GLU A 160 8.44 -29.07 -46.61
CA GLU A 160 9.49 -28.09 -46.24
C GLU A 160 9.33 -27.58 -44.81
N SER A 161 8.09 -27.34 -44.36
CA SER A 161 7.81 -26.88 -43.00
C SER A 161 8.00 -27.99 -41.97
N SER A 162 7.70 -29.25 -42.28
CA SER A 162 8.01 -30.38 -41.37
C SER A 162 9.52 -30.63 -41.25
N GLU A 163 10.30 -30.36 -42.29
CA GLU A 163 11.76 -30.43 -42.24
C GLU A 163 12.35 -29.25 -41.44
N HIS A 164 11.79 -28.04 -41.55
CA HIS A 164 12.24 -26.88 -40.76
C HIS A 164 11.82 -26.87 -39.29
N THR A 165 10.75 -27.59 -38.91
CA THR A 165 10.25 -27.61 -37.53
C THR A 165 10.89 -28.73 -36.70
N ALA A 166 11.36 -29.81 -37.35
CA ALA A 166 12.06 -30.90 -36.67
C ALA A 166 13.50 -30.54 -36.25
N ASP A 167 14.14 -29.60 -36.95
CA ASP A 167 15.56 -29.24 -36.73
C ASP A 167 15.75 -27.94 -35.93
N ARG A 168 14.66 -27.28 -35.53
CA ARG A 168 14.67 -26.06 -34.69
C ARG A 168 13.92 -26.27 -33.38
N VAL A 169 14.40 -27.22 -32.58
CA VAL A 169 14.31 -27.04 -31.13
C VAL A 169 15.31 -25.94 -30.78
N ILE A 170 14.89 -24.68 -30.87
CA ILE A 170 15.67 -23.59 -30.32
C ILE A 170 15.66 -23.82 -28.81
N VAL A 171 16.74 -24.38 -28.28
CA VAL A 171 16.99 -24.39 -26.84
C VAL A 171 17.16 -22.93 -26.45
N VAL A 172 16.07 -22.32 -25.99
CA VAL A 172 16.11 -20.93 -25.55
C VAL A 172 16.62 -20.94 -24.12
N ASP A 173 17.83 -20.42 -23.93
CA ASP A 173 18.40 -20.25 -22.60
C ASP A 173 17.46 -19.38 -21.73
N PRO A 174 17.09 -19.82 -20.51
CA PRO A 174 16.13 -19.10 -19.67
C PRO A 174 16.62 -17.69 -19.32
N GLU A 175 17.93 -17.47 -19.24
CA GLU A 175 18.51 -16.15 -18.98
C GLU A 175 18.25 -15.14 -20.11
N GLN A 176 18.24 -15.59 -21.36
CA GLN A 176 17.96 -14.73 -22.52
C GLN A 176 16.50 -14.25 -22.49
N LEU A 177 15.56 -15.12 -22.11
CA LEU A 177 14.15 -14.76 -21.94
C LEU A 177 13.94 -13.73 -20.82
N ILE A 178 14.64 -13.88 -19.71
CA ILE A 178 14.59 -12.91 -18.60
C ILE A 178 15.13 -11.55 -19.06
N ARG A 179 16.21 -11.52 -19.85
CA ARG A 179 16.77 -10.30 -20.41
C ARG A 179 15.80 -9.60 -21.37
N LEU A 180 15.16 -10.37 -22.27
CA LEU A 180 14.13 -9.86 -23.19
C LEU A 180 12.90 -9.33 -22.44
N GLY A 181 12.45 -10.02 -21.39
CA GLY A 181 11.35 -9.56 -20.53
C GLY A 181 11.65 -8.22 -19.85
N ARG A 182 12.89 -8.02 -19.38
CA ARG A 182 13.33 -6.72 -18.83
C ARG A 182 13.39 -5.63 -19.88
N GLU A 183 13.80 -5.95 -21.11
CA GLU A 183 13.82 -4.99 -22.21
C GLU A 183 12.41 -4.58 -22.65
N ALA A 184 11.48 -5.53 -22.79
CA ALA A 184 10.08 -5.26 -23.06
C ALA A 184 9.45 -4.37 -21.98
N LYS A 185 9.77 -4.61 -20.70
CA LYS A 185 9.33 -3.76 -19.58
C LYS A 185 9.86 -2.32 -19.67
N ARG A 186 11.11 -2.14 -20.13
CA ARG A 186 11.69 -0.80 -20.37
C ARG A 186 11.04 -0.08 -21.56
N ARG A 187 10.56 -0.82 -22.55
CA ARG A 187 9.83 -0.27 -23.70
C ARG A 187 8.36 0.06 -23.39
N GLY A 188 7.84 -0.39 -22.23
CA GLY A 188 6.44 -0.18 -21.83
C GLY A 188 5.49 -1.30 -22.26
N ASP A 189 6.01 -2.37 -22.89
CA ASP A 189 5.22 -3.49 -23.38
C ASP A 189 5.01 -4.55 -22.30
N TYR A 190 4.13 -4.25 -21.34
CA TYR A 190 3.92 -5.10 -20.16
C TYR A 190 3.37 -6.49 -20.48
N GLN A 191 2.53 -6.62 -21.51
CA GLN A 191 1.97 -7.91 -21.92
C GLN A 191 3.05 -8.84 -22.49
N LEU A 192 3.95 -8.28 -23.29
CA LEU A 192 5.08 -9.00 -23.86
C LEU A 192 6.10 -9.38 -22.77
N ALA A 193 6.37 -8.48 -21.83
CA ALA A 193 7.20 -8.76 -20.68
C ALA A 193 6.65 -9.92 -19.83
N LYS A 194 5.33 -9.94 -19.58
CA LYS A 194 4.66 -11.02 -18.87
C LYS A 194 4.83 -12.37 -19.59
N ALA A 195 4.61 -12.39 -20.90
CA ALA A 195 4.78 -13.60 -21.71
C ALA A 195 6.22 -14.14 -21.63
N TYR A 196 7.24 -13.27 -21.73
CA TYR A 196 8.64 -13.70 -21.60
C TYR A 196 8.97 -14.27 -20.22
N PHE A 197 8.45 -13.67 -19.14
CA PHE A 197 8.67 -14.19 -17.79
C PHE A 197 7.95 -15.53 -17.57
N GLU A 198 6.73 -15.69 -18.10
CA GLU A 198 5.97 -16.93 -17.98
C GLU A 198 6.65 -18.08 -18.71
N VAL A 199 7.11 -17.86 -19.95
CA VAL A 199 7.86 -18.86 -20.71
C VAL A 199 9.18 -19.18 -20.01
N SER A 200 9.91 -18.19 -19.49
CA SER A 200 11.16 -18.43 -18.75
C SER A 200 10.94 -19.28 -17.50
N ALA A 201 9.82 -19.10 -16.79
CA ALA A 201 9.46 -19.88 -15.62
C ALA A 201 9.19 -21.34 -16.01
N GLN A 202 8.38 -21.57 -17.07
CA GLN A 202 8.09 -22.91 -17.58
C GLN A 202 9.36 -23.65 -18.03
N VAL A 203 10.25 -22.97 -18.74
CA VAL A 203 11.53 -23.55 -19.19
C VAL A 203 12.44 -23.85 -17.98
N SER A 204 12.52 -22.96 -17.01
CA SER A 204 13.33 -23.19 -15.79
C SER A 204 12.82 -24.37 -14.96
N THR A 205 11.51 -24.59 -14.90
CA THR A 205 10.91 -25.74 -14.21
C THR A 205 11.17 -27.05 -14.95
N ALA A 206 11.25 -27.01 -16.29
CA ALA A 206 11.54 -28.19 -17.11
C ALA A 206 13.03 -28.60 -17.10
N LEU A 207 13.94 -27.67 -16.79
CA LEU A 207 15.39 -27.89 -16.74
C LEU A 207 15.92 -28.31 -15.35
N LYS A 208 15.07 -28.35 -14.32
CA LYS A 208 15.44 -28.79 -12.98
C LYS A 208 15.38 -30.33 -12.92
N PRO A 209 16.52 -31.04 -12.76
CA PRO A 209 16.53 -32.51 -12.72
C PRO A 209 15.87 -33.07 -11.46
#